data_AF-A0A7Y7QJS8-F1
#
_entry.id   AF-A0A7Y7QJS8-F1
#
_cell.length_a   1.000
_cell.length_b   1.000
_cell.length_c   1.000
_cell.angle_alpha   90.00
_cell.angle_beta   90.00
_cell.angle_gamma   90.00
#
_symmetry.space_group_name_H-M   'P 1'
#
loop_
_entity.id
_entity.type
_entity.pdbx_description
1 polymer ?
#
loop_
_entity_poly.entity_id
_entity_poly.type
_entity_poly.pdbx_seq_one_letter_code
_entity_poly.pdbx_strand_id
1 'polypeptide(L)'
;MKKIIYTLFISLVIIIALIVCKIYLLNNFNDDFNNLDSELEFQYDADLARLEHLEYWTSLIEEFYDKNSYYPLQEQLKSNDSIGLVRIATKEQQRFFDKTNQDYKEYLDNNGNDFFQEFSINKFILELEEGLSKTIDEKYDIQKYPTNSPIWYNYFVTERGYLLWITCMTCGVTPISTLLYDGLTPTLNIASVGMKEEVFKSLTRDEMLNHPIYKLWKERKYNKEGFIREREKENIKNSKE
;
A
#
# COMPACT_ATOMS: atom_id res chain seq x y z
N MET A 1 -4.61 56.72 43.72
CA MET A 1 -5.37 56.40 42.49
C MET A 1 -4.51 55.83 41.36
N LYS A 2 -3.52 56.54 40.82
CA LYS A 2 -2.74 56.08 39.64
C LYS A 2 -2.11 54.68 39.79
N LYS A 3 -1.58 54.33 40.97
CA LYS A 3 -0.96 53.03 41.24
C LYS A 3 -1.96 51.86 41.18
N ILE A 4 -3.19 52.07 41.65
CA ILE A 4 -4.27 51.06 41.63
C ILE A 4 -4.75 50.82 40.18
N ILE A 5 -4.91 51.90 39.41
CA ILE A 5 -5.31 51.82 37.99
C ILE A 5 -4.25 51.06 37.17
N TYR A 6 -2.97 51.29 37.45
CA TYR A 6 -1.87 50.61 36.76
C TYR A 6 -1.82 49.11 37.08
N THR A 7 -2.01 48.72 38.34
CA THR A 7 -2.08 47.30 38.74
C THR A 7 -3.28 46.57 38.12
N LEU A 8 -4.45 47.22 38.04
CA LEU A 8 -5.63 46.66 37.38
C LEU A 8 -5.41 46.50 35.88
N PHE A 9 -4.77 47.46 35.23
CA PHE A 9 -4.45 47.39 33.80
C PHE A 9 -3.48 46.24 33.48
N ILE A 10 -2.40 46.09 34.27
CA ILE A 10 -1.46 44.96 34.10
C ILE A 10 -2.18 43.63 34.31
N SER A 11 -3.01 43.52 35.35
CA SER A 11 -3.75 42.29 35.64
C SER A 11 -4.69 41.92 34.49
N LEU A 12 -5.38 42.91 33.91
CA LEU A 12 -6.24 42.72 32.75
C LEU A 12 -5.46 42.25 31.51
N VAL A 13 -4.31 42.86 31.23
CA VAL A 13 -3.44 42.45 30.10
C VAL A 13 -2.95 41.02 30.26
N ILE A 14 -2.54 40.62 31.47
CA ILE A 14 -2.12 39.25 31.75
C ILE A 14 -3.29 38.27 31.55
N ILE A 15 -4.48 38.59 32.05
CA ILE A 15 -5.67 37.75 31.88
C ILE A 15 -6.00 37.58 30.39
N ILE A 16 -5.97 38.68 29.61
CA ILE A 16 -6.22 38.62 28.16
C ILE A 16 -5.16 37.75 27.46
N ALA A 17 -3.88 37.93 27.80
CA ALA A 17 -2.80 37.13 27.21
C ALA A 17 -2.95 35.63 27.51
N LEU A 18 -3.35 35.27 28.74
CA LEU A 18 -3.60 33.88 29.12
C LEU A 18 -4.82 33.30 28.40
N ILE A 19 -5.89 34.08 28.21
CA ILE A 19 -7.07 33.65 27.45
C ILE A 19 -6.71 33.41 25.98
N VAL A 20 -5.98 34.33 25.35
CA VAL A 20 -5.54 34.20 23.95
C VAL A 20 -4.62 32.98 23.80
N CYS A 21 -3.67 32.78 24.71
CA CYS A 21 -2.79 31.62 24.70
C CYS A 21 -3.57 30.30 24.86
N LYS A 22 -4.56 30.26 25.76
CA LYS A 22 -5.42 29.08 25.94
C LYS A 22 -6.26 28.79 24.70
N ILE A 23 -6.84 29.81 24.05
CA ILE A 23 -7.61 29.64 22.81
C ILE A 23 -6.72 29.14 21.68
N TYR A 24 -5.52 29.72 21.53
CA TYR A 24 -4.56 29.29 20.51
C TYR A 24 -4.12 27.83 20.70
N LEU A 25 -3.78 27.44 21.94
CA LEU A 25 -3.41 26.06 22.26
C LEU A 25 -4.57 25.08 22.05
N LEU A 26 -5.80 25.45 22.42
CA LEU A 26 -6.99 24.60 22.21
C LEU A 26 -7.30 24.41 20.72
N ASN A 27 -7.19 25.48 19.91
CA ASN A 27 -7.46 25.38 18.48
C ASN A 27 -6.42 24.51 17.77
N ASN A 28 -5.13 24.74 18.03
CA ASN A 28 -4.07 23.91 17.42
C ASN A 28 -4.17 22.44 17.86
N PHE A 29 -4.49 22.17 19.14
CA PHE A 29 -4.62 20.79 19.63
C PHE A 29 -5.82 20.06 18.99
N ASN A 30 -6.92 20.76 18.76
CA ASN A 30 -8.09 20.18 18.10
C ASN A 30 -7.84 19.91 16.60
N ASP A 31 -7.10 20.79 15.91
CA ASP A 31 -6.77 20.60 14.50
C ASP A 31 -5.85 19.37 14.30
N ASP A 32 -4.83 19.20 15.15
CA ASP A 32 -3.95 18.02 15.10
C ASP A 32 -4.71 16.71 15.38
N PHE A 33 -5.65 16.71 16.32
CA PHE A 33 -6.46 15.53 16.65
C PHE A 33 -7.44 15.16 15.53
N ASN A 34 -8.13 16.15 14.95
CA ASN A 34 -9.05 15.92 13.83
C ASN A 34 -8.32 15.44 12.57
N ASN A 35 -7.09 15.92 12.35
CA ASN A 35 -6.25 15.47 11.23
C ASN A 35 -5.81 14.01 11.39
N LEU A 36 -5.45 13.59 12.61
CA LEU A 36 -5.04 12.21 12.91
C LEU A 36 -6.18 11.20 12.64
N ASP A 37 -7.41 11.54 13.03
CA ASP A 37 -8.58 10.71 12.75
C ASP A 37 -8.84 10.59 11.24
N SER A 38 -8.70 11.69 10.49
CA SER A 38 -8.91 11.68 9.04
C SER A 38 -7.87 10.87 8.26
N GLU A 39 -6.60 10.90 8.72
CA GLU A 39 -5.52 10.11 8.13
C GLU A 39 -5.75 8.62 8.39
N LEU A 40 -6.10 8.28 9.64
CA LEU A 40 -6.37 6.90 10.02
C LEU A 40 -7.57 6.32 9.26
N GLU A 41 -8.67 7.07 9.13
CA GLU A 41 -9.81 6.68 8.30
C GLU A 41 -9.42 6.44 6.85
N PHE A 42 -8.58 7.30 6.28
CA PHE A 42 -8.06 7.10 4.93
C PHE A 42 -7.19 5.84 4.83
N GLN A 43 -6.36 5.54 5.83
CA GLN A 43 -5.57 4.31 5.82
C GLN A 43 -6.42 3.05 5.95
N TYR A 44 -7.50 3.09 6.73
CA TYR A 44 -8.47 1.99 6.76
C TYR A 44 -9.10 1.75 5.38
N ASP A 45 -9.54 2.81 4.72
CA ASP A 45 -10.09 2.71 3.36
C ASP A 45 -9.04 2.22 2.36
N ALA A 46 -7.80 2.69 2.48
CA ALA A 46 -6.70 2.24 1.63
C ALA A 46 -6.41 0.75 1.82
N ASP A 47 -6.37 0.26 3.06
CA ASP A 47 -6.16 -1.16 3.34
C ASP A 47 -7.31 -2.03 2.80
N LEU A 48 -8.56 -1.55 2.85
CA LEU A 48 -9.69 -2.23 2.21
C LEU A 48 -9.51 -2.33 0.70
N ALA A 49 -9.11 -1.24 0.04
CA ALA A 49 -8.82 -1.25 -1.39
C ALA A 49 -7.68 -2.23 -1.70
N ARG A 50 -6.61 -2.24 -0.91
CA ARG A 50 -5.49 -3.19 -1.08
C ARG A 50 -5.95 -4.64 -0.96
N LEU A 51 -6.86 -4.96 -0.04
CA LEU A 51 -7.42 -6.32 0.10
C LEU A 51 -8.24 -6.74 -1.12
N GLU A 52 -9.03 -5.83 -1.69
CA GLU A 52 -9.75 -6.06 -2.94
C GLU A 52 -8.79 -6.23 -4.12
N HIS A 53 -7.73 -5.42 -4.19
CA HIS A 53 -6.71 -5.52 -5.22
C HIS A 53 -5.90 -6.80 -5.09
N LEU A 54 -5.59 -7.24 -3.87
CA LEU A 54 -4.93 -8.52 -3.60
C LEU A 54 -5.79 -9.68 -4.12
N GLU A 55 -7.10 -9.64 -3.86
CA GLU A 55 -8.05 -10.61 -4.39
C GLU A 55 -8.10 -10.59 -5.92
N TYR A 56 -8.15 -9.41 -6.52
CA TYR A 56 -8.17 -9.22 -7.97
C TYR A 56 -6.91 -9.77 -8.64
N TRP A 57 -5.74 -9.32 -8.20
CA TRP A 57 -4.47 -9.69 -8.80
C TRP A 57 -4.17 -11.18 -8.66
N THR A 58 -4.38 -11.76 -7.47
CA THR A 58 -4.18 -13.21 -7.28
C THR A 58 -5.18 -14.02 -8.11
N SER A 59 -6.41 -13.54 -8.31
CA SER A 59 -7.34 -14.21 -9.21
C SER A 59 -6.83 -14.26 -10.65
N LEU A 60 -6.27 -13.16 -11.16
CA LEU A 60 -5.74 -13.11 -12.52
C LEU A 60 -4.48 -13.98 -12.69
N ILE A 61 -3.60 -13.98 -11.68
CA ILE A 61 -2.36 -14.77 -11.69
C ILE A 61 -2.67 -16.26 -11.70
N GLU A 62 -3.60 -16.72 -10.84
CA GLU A 62 -3.97 -18.15 -10.79
C GLU A 62 -4.77 -18.57 -12.03
N GLU A 63 -5.68 -17.72 -12.55
CA GLU A 63 -6.38 -17.98 -13.82
C GLU A 63 -5.39 -18.09 -15.00
N PHE A 64 -4.33 -17.27 -14.99
CA PHE A 64 -3.27 -17.35 -15.99
C PHE A 64 -2.52 -18.68 -15.89
N TYR A 65 -2.17 -19.09 -14.68
CA TYR A 65 -1.51 -20.37 -14.43
C TYR A 65 -2.37 -21.54 -14.90
N ASP A 66 -3.66 -21.57 -14.55
CA ASP A 66 -4.57 -22.65 -14.96
C ASP A 66 -4.65 -22.81 -16.48
N LYS A 67 -4.54 -21.71 -17.23
CA LYS A 67 -4.61 -21.72 -18.69
C LYS A 67 -3.28 -22.02 -19.38
N ASN A 68 -2.17 -21.59 -18.78
CA ASN A 68 -0.85 -21.61 -19.44
C ASN A 68 0.15 -22.60 -18.83
N SER A 69 -0.15 -23.14 -17.63
CA SER A 69 0.72 -24.04 -16.83
C SER A 69 2.04 -23.42 -16.34
N TYR A 70 2.15 -22.09 -16.41
CA TYR A 70 3.24 -21.29 -15.84
C TYR A 70 2.69 -19.96 -15.33
N TYR A 71 3.39 -19.30 -14.40
CA TYR A 71 3.00 -18.00 -13.87
C TYR A 71 3.45 -16.85 -14.78
N PRO A 72 2.76 -15.68 -14.77
CA PRO A 72 3.17 -14.55 -15.61
C PRO A 72 4.65 -14.20 -15.45
N LEU A 73 5.34 -14.06 -16.58
CA LEU A 73 6.79 -13.75 -16.69
C LEU A 73 7.75 -14.86 -16.19
N GLN A 74 7.25 -16.00 -15.72
CA GLN A 74 8.07 -17.11 -15.22
C GLN A 74 9.05 -17.66 -16.26
N GLU A 75 8.58 -17.88 -17.50
CA GLU A 75 9.40 -18.36 -18.61
C GLU A 75 10.43 -17.34 -19.13
N GLN A 76 10.39 -16.10 -18.60
CA GLN A 76 11.28 -15.01 -19.01
C GLN A 76 12.40 -14.77 -17.98
N LEU A 77 12.47 -15.59 -16.94
CA LEU A 77 13.56 -15.58 -15.98
C LEU A 77 14.88 -15.95 -16.65
N LYS A 78 15.96 -15.25 -16.30
CA LYS A 78 17.30 -15.49 -16.87
C LYS A 78 17.86 -16.88 -16.53
N SER A 79 17.43 -17.44 -15.40
CA SER A 79 17.79 -18.77 -14.92
C SER A 79 16.78 -19.24 -13.88
N ASN A 80 16.81 -20.53 -13.55
CA ASN A 80 15.97 -21.15 -12.53
C ASN A 80 16.15 -20.55 -11.12
N ASP A 81 17.35 -20.02 -10.83
CA ASP A 81 17.66 -19.36 -9.55
C ASP A 81 17.27 -17.88 -9.55
N SER A 82 16.83 -17.32 -10.68
CA SER A 82 16.41 -15.92 -10.77
C SER A 82 15.05 -15.71 -10.14
N ILE A 83 14.90 -14.58 -9.43
CA ILE A 83 13.64 -14.11 -8.90
C ILE A 83 13.24 -12.89 -9.72
N GLY A 84 12.12 -12.98 -10.42
CA GLY A 84 11.50 -11.86 -11.12
C GLY A 84 10.75 -10.96 -10.14
N LEU A 85 10.78 -9.65 -10.37
CA LEU A 85 10.01 -8.65 -9.61
C LEU A 85 9.21 -7.77 -10.58
N VAL A 86 7.94 -7.56 -10.28
CA VAL A 86 7.13 -6.47 -10.83
C VAL A 86 6.66 -5.59 -9.68
N ARG A 87 6.99 -4.31 -9.76
CA ARG A 87 6.38 -3.28 -8.91
C ARG A 87 5.11 -2.79 -9.59
N ILE A 88 3.96 -3.22 -9.08
CA ILE A 88 2.65 -2.77 -9.53
C ILE A 88 2.41 -1.38 -8.94
N ALA A 89 2.89 -0.38 -9.67
CA ALA A 89 2.90 1.02 -9.28
C ALA A 89 2.53 1.91 -10.48
N THR A 90 1.78 2.98 -10.22
CA THR A 90 1.56 4.02 -11.24
C THR A 90 2.88 4.72 -11.58
N LYS A 91 2.93 5.42 -12.72
CA LYS A 91 4.05 6.29 -13.08
C LYS A 91 4.38 7.32 -11.99
N GLU A 92 3.36 7.86 -11.32
CA GLU A 92 3.56 8.79 -10.20
C GLU A 92 4.22 8.09 -9.00
N GLN A 93 3.85 6.84 -8.71
CA GLN A 93 4.44 6.07 -7.62
C GLN A 93 5.88 5.61 -7.91
N GLN A 94 6.21 5.36 -9.19
CA GLN A 94 7.55 4.94 -9.61
C GLN A 94 8.65 5.92 -9.23
N ARG A 95 8.35 7.23 -9.12
CA ARG A 95 9.32 8.25 -8.71
C ARG A 95 9.96 7.97 -7.34
N PHE A 96 9.27 7.24 -6.45
CA PHE A 96 9.77 6.96 -5.11
C PHE A 96 10.78 5.81 -5.06
N PHE A 97 10.92 5.03 -6.14
CA PHE A 97 11.89 3.94 -6.26
C PHE A 97 12.75 4.03 -7.53
N ASP A 98 12.70 5.18 -8.23
CA ASP A 98 13.61 5.51 -9.33
C ASP A 98 14.79 6.32 -8.79
N LYS A 99 15.99 5.70 -8.78
CA LYS A 99 17.24 6.31 -8.30
C LYS A 99 17.62 7.62 -9.01
N THR A 100 17.05 7.90 -10.18
CA THR A 100 17.31 9.13 -10.95
C THR A 100 16.35 10.27 -10.59
N ASN A 101 15.30 9.99 -9.82
CA ASN A 101 14.29 10.96 -9.43
C ASN A 101 14.65 11.67 -8.12
N GLN A 102 14.29 12.95 -7.99
CA GLN A 102 14.51 13.72 -6.76
C GLN A 102 13.67 13.21 -5.57
N ASP A 103 12.54 12.54 -5.85
CA ASP A 103 11.63 12.00 -4.85
C ASP A 103 12.02 10.57 -4.42
N TYR A 104 13.17 10.05 -4.88
CA TYR A 104 13.66 8.72 -4.55
C TYR A 104 13.77 8.49 -3.03
N LYS A 105 13.25 7.36 -2.56
CA LYS A 105 13.27 6.95 -1.15
C LYS A 105 13.96 5.59 -1.02
N GLU A 106 15.27 5.61 -0.80
CA GLU A 106 16.10 4.40 -0.67
C GLU A 106 15.55 3.37 0.33
N TYR A 107 15.03 3.83 1.47
CA TYR A 107 14.46 2.95 2.49
C TYR A 107 13.17 2.22 2.07
N LEU A 108 12.54 2.64 0.96
CA LEU A 108 11.38 1.96 0.37
C LEU A 108 11.78 1.08 -0.82
N ASP A 109 12.96 1.28 -1.40
CA ASP A 109 13.43 0.57 -2.59
C ASP A 109 13.96 -0.84 -2.21
N ASN A 110 13.05 -1.80 -2.18
CA ASN A 110 13.37 -3.21 -1.92
C ASN A 110 14.21 -3.92 -3.00
N ASN A 111 14.56 -3.22 -4.09
CA ASN A 111 15.41 -3.71 -5.18
C ASN A 111 16.54 -2.72 -5.50
N GLY A 112 16.93 -1.85 -4.55
CA GLY A 112 17.90 -0.79 -4.78
C GLY A 112 19.31 -1.29 -5.12
N ASN A 113 19.59 -2.57 -4.93
CA ASN A 113 20.83 -3.25 -5.32
C ASN A 113 20.69 -4.12 -6.58
N ASP A 114 19.57 -4.03 -7.28
CA ASP A 114 19.25 -4.78 -8.49
C ASP A 114 19.36 -6.31 -8.29
N PHE A 115 19.01 -6.79 -7.09
CA PHE A 115 19.03 -8.21 -6.73
C PHE A 115 17.98 -9.02 -7.51
N PHE A 116 16.78 -8.47 -7.68
CA PHE A 116 15.69 -9.08 -8.44
C PHE A 116 15.78 -8.72 -9.92
N GLN A 117 15.41 -9.65 -10.79
CA GLN A 117 15.18 -9.37 -12.21
C GLN A 117 13.88 -8.55 -12.34
N GLU A 118 14.02 -7.24 -12.41
CA GLU A 118 12.86 -6.35 -12.48
C GLU A 118 12.25 -6.33 -13.90
N PHE A 119 10.93 -6.45 -13.96
CA PHE A 119 10.10 -6.29 -15.14
C PHE A 119 9.17 -5.10 -14.98
N SER A 120 8.88 -4.40 -16.09
CA SER A 120 7.93 -3.31 -16.06
C SER A 120 6.50 -3.81 -15.83
N ILE A 121 5.67 -2.98 -15.19
CA ILE A 121 4.24 -3.25 -15.05
C ILE A 121 3.57 -3.41 -16.42
N ASN A 122 3.94 -2.62 -17.43
CA ASN A 122 3.43 -2.77 -18.79
C ASN A 122 3.64 -4.19 -19.34
N LYS A 123 4.83 -4.77 -19.13
CA LYS A 123 5.13 -6.12 -19.58
C LYS A 123 4.28 -7.17 -18.85
N PHE A 124 4.11 -7.02 -17.54
CA PHE A 124 3.25 -7.89 -16.74
C PHE A 124 1.78 -7.85 -17.21
N ILE A 125 1.26 -6.65 -17.50
CA ILE A 125 -0.10 -6.50 -18.00
C ILE A 125 -0.26 -7.11 -19.40
N LEU A 126 0.68 -6.86 -20.32
CA LEU A 126 0.64 -7.46 -21.65
C LEU A 126 0.68 -8.99 -21.60
N GLU A 127 1.54 -9.56 -20.76
CA GLU A 127 1.60 -11.01 -20.53
C GLU A 127 0.23 -11.54 -20.07
N LEU A 128 -0.34 -10.94 -19.02
CA LEU A 128 -1.66 -11.33 -18.50
C LEU A 128 -2.75 -11.22 -19.58
N GLU A 129 -2.79 -10.12 -20.35
CA GLU A 129 -3.79 -9.92 -21.39
C GLU A 129 -3.67 -10.93 -22.53
N GLU A 130 -2.45 -11.25 -22.96
CA GLU A 130 -2.19 -12.25 -23.99
C GLU A 130 -2.60 -13.65 -23.50
N GLY A 131 -2.08 -14.06 -22.34
CA GLY A 131 -2.35 -15.39 -21.79
C GLY A 131 -3.80 -15.59 -21.40
N LEU A 132 -4.51 -14.56 -20.93
CA LEU A 132 -5.94 -14.64 -20.57
C LEU A 132 -6.87 -14.32 -21.75
N SER A 133 -6.36 -13.71 -22.82
CA SER A 133 -7.13 -13.26 -23.98
C SER A 133 -8.27 -12.29 -23.61
N LYS A 134 -8.00 -11.39 -22.67
CA LYS A 134 -8.93 -10.35 -22.20
C LYS A 134 -8.16 -9.09 -21.83
N THR A 135 -8.85 -7.95 -21.81
CA THR A 135 -8.26 -6.72 -21.29
C THR A 135 -8.25 -6.73 -19.77
N ILE A 136 -7.19 -6.20 -19.16
CA ILE A 136 -7.04 -6.07 -17.71
C ILE A 136 -7.22 -4.60 -17.30
N ASP A 137 -8.03 -4.42 -16.26
CA ASP A 137 -8.23 -3.15 -15.58
C ASP A 137 -7.22 -3.05 -14.43
N GLU A 138 -6.23 -2.18 -14.58
CA GLU A 138 -5.11 -2.11 -13.64
C GLU A 138 -5.54 -1.56 -12.28
N LYS A 139 -5.09 -2.21 -11.20
CA LYS A 139 -5.34 -1.82 -9.81
C LYS A 139 -4.06 -1.47 -9.08
N TYR A 140 -3.97 -0.22 -8.61
CA TYR A 140 -2.81 0.33 -7.92
C TYR A 140 -3.14 0.71 -6.49
N ASP A 141 -2.12 1.00 -5.68
CA ASP A 141 -2.35 1.62 -4.38
C ASP A 141 -3.00 3.00 -4.58
N ILE A 142 -4.00 3.31 -3.77
CA ILE A 142 -4.73 4.58 -3.90
C ILE A 142 -3.96 5.77 -3.33
N GLN A 143 -2.87 5.53 -2.58
CA GLN A 143 -2.02 6.59 -2.05
C GLN A 143 -1.13 7.19 -3.14
N LYS A 144 -0.96 8.52 -3.12
CA LYS A 144 -0.10 9.26 -4.06
C LYS A 144 1.31 9.53 -3.50
N TYR A 145 1.45 9.51 -2.18
CA TYR A 145 2.70 9.75 -1.47
C TYR A 145 2.88 8.69 -0.38
N PRO A 146 4.06 8.07 -0.27
CA PRO A 146 4.33 7.13 0.80
C PRO A 146 4.58 7.88 2.10
N THR A 147 4.05 7.32 3.18
CA THR A 147 4.42 7.67 4.55
C THR A 147 5.79 7.05 4.85
N ASN A 148 5.85 5.99 5.65
CA ASN A 148 7.06 5.20 5.92
C ASN A 148 7.06 3.85 5.21
N SER A 149 6.02 3.56 4.41
CA SER A 149 5.85 2.26 3.77
C SER A 149 5.64 2.39 2.26
N PRO A 150 5.98 1.34 1.49
CA PRO A 150 5.72 1.31 0.05
C PRO A 150 4.23 1.43 -0.25
N ILE A 151 3.94 2.21 -1.29
CA ILE A 151 2.59 2.44 -1.84
C ILE A 151 2.46 1.79 -3.22
N TRP A 152 2.98 0.57 -3.35
CA TRP A 152 2.89 -0.26 -4.53
C TRP A 152 2.83 -1.72 -4.11
N TYR A 153 2.38 -2.58 -5.02
CA TYR A 153 2.37 -4.02 -4.80
C TYR A 153 3.60 -4.64 -5.43
N ASN A 154 4.08 -5.73 -4.85
CA ASN A 154 5.26 -6.41 -5.34
C ASN A 154 4.87 -7.84 -5.70
N TYR A 155 4.86 -8.11 -7.00
CA TYR A 155 4.71 -9.45 -7.53
C TYR A 155 6.10 -10.03 -7.77
N PHE A 156 6.40 -11.13 -7.09
CA PHE A 156 7.62 -11.91 -7.29
C PHE A 156 7.27 -13.21 -8.00
N VAL A 157 8.13 -13.63 -8.93
CA VAL A 157 7.98 -14.93 -9.62
C VAL A 157 9.31 -15.67 -9.65
N THR A 158 9.25 -16.98 -9.48
CA THR A 158 10.38 -17.92 -9.47
C THR A 158 10.02 -19.13 -10.34
N GLU A 159 10.94 -20.07 -10.56
CA GLU A 159 10.62 -21.35 -11.21
C GLU A 159 9.52 -22.14 -10.46
N ARG A 160 9.41 -21.97 -9.14
CA ARG A 160 8.49 -22.74 -8.29
C ARG A 160 7.11 -22.11 -8.13
N GLY A 161 7.01 -20.80 -8.35
CA GLY A 161 5.74 -20.11 -8.24
C GLY A 161 5.84 -18.60 -8.07
N TYR A 162 4.81 -17.99 -7.49
CA TYR A 162 4.77 -16.55 -7.20
C TYR A 162 4.53 -16.22 -5.73
N LEU A 163 4.84 -14.97 -5.39
CA LEU A 163 4.46 -14.26 -4.18
C LEU A 163 3.91 -12.88 -4.56
N LEU A 164 2.70 -12.54 -4.14
CA LEU A 164 2.20 -11.18 -4.15
C LEU A 164 2.27 -10.61 -2.74
N TRP A 165 3.03 -9.53 -2.61
CA TRP A 165 3.28 -8.82 -1.37
C TRP A 165 2.65 -7.43 -1.41
N ILE A 166 1.81 -7.12 -0.42
CA ILE A 166 1.22 -5.79 -0.22
C ILE A 166 1.45 -5.28 1.21
N THR A 167 1.62 -3.97 1.33
CA THR A 167 1.60 -3.26 2.62
C THR A 167 0.19 -3.30 3.22
N CYS A 168 0.06 -3.38 4.54
CA CYS A 168 -1.17 -3.03 5.25
C CYS A 168 -0.88 -2.15 6.46
N MET A 169 -1.31 -0.89 6.40
CA MET A 169 -0.91 0.14 7.37
C MET A 169 -1.63 0.01 8.73
N THR A 170 -2.86 -0.48 8.73
CA THR A 170 -3.74 -0.57 9.91
C THR A 170 -4.00 -2.00 10.38
N CYS A 171 -3.51 -3.02 9.66
CA CYS A 171 -3.80 -4.43 9.98
C CYS A 171 -3.17 -4.90 11.30
N GLY A 172 -2.08 -4.27 11.74
CA GLY A 172 -1.21 -4.83 12.79
C GLY A 172 -0.64 -6.20 12.39
N VAL A 173 -0.04 -6.90 13.36
CA VAL A 173 0.50 -8.25 13.15
C VAL A 173 -0.58 -9.29 13.41
N THR A 174 -0.85 -10.17 12.44
CA THR A 174 -1.87 -11.21 12.52
C THR A 174 -1.38 -12.50 11.87
N PRO A 175 -2.11 -13.64 11.94
CA PRO A 175 -1.74 -14.83 11.19
C PRO A 175 -1.65 -14.62 9.67
N ILE A 176 -2.37 -13.63 9.14
CA ILE A 176 -2.37 -13.31 7.71
C ILE A 176 -1.48 -12.11 7.38
N SER A 177 -0.98 -11.41 8.41
CA SER A 177 -0.07 -10.26 8.25
C SER A 177 1.21 -10.35 9.07
N THR A 178 2.35 -10.10 8.46
CA THR A 178 3.65 -10.03 9.16
C THR A 178 4.21 -8.62 9.16
N LEU A 179 5.18 -8.31 10.02
CA LEU A 179 5.93 -7.05 9.92
C LEU A 179 6.98 -7.15 8.81
N LEU A 180 7.25 -6.02 8.17
CA LEU A 180 8.37 -5.80 7.25
C LEU A 180 9.73 -5.80 7.95
N TYR A 181 10.76 -5.75 7.11
CA TYR A 181 12.16 -5.53 7.47
C TYR A 181 12.39 -4.28 8.32
N ASP A 182 11.56 -3.24 8.16
CA ASP A 182 11.61 -2.03 8.99
C ASP A 182 11.08 -2.24 10.43
N GLY A 183 10.45 -3.39 10.70
CA GLY A 183 9.85 -3.74 11.98
C GLY A 183 8.58 -2.96 12.33
N LEU A 184 8.07 -2.13 11.42
CA LEU A 184 7.00 -1.16 11.70
C LEU A 184 5.76 -1.39 10.84
N THR A 185 5.95 -1.86 9.61
CA THR A 185 4.85 -1.93 8.64
C THR A 185 4.33 -3.37 8.49
N PRO A 186 3.05 -3.65 8.80
CA PRO A 186 2.45 -4.93 8.49
C PRO A 186 2.30 -5.18 6.99
N THR A 187 2.29 -6.45 6.57
CA THR A 187 2.16 -6.87 5.18
C THR A 187 1.26 -8.06 5.04
N LEU A 188 0.62 -8.18 3.88
CA LEU A 188 -0.13 -9.38 3.50
C LEU A 188 0.59 -10.04 2.33
N ASN A 189 0.86 -11.34 2.50
CA ASN A 189 1.70 -12.12 1.62
C ASN A 189 0.87 -13.29 1.08
N ILE A 190 0.58 -13.30 -0.22
CA ILE A 190 -0.10 -14.41 -0.87
C ILE A 190 0.88 -15.12 -1.79
N ALA A 191 1.12 -16.39 -1.51
CA ALA A 191 2.02 -17.22 -2.28
C ALA A 191 1.23 -18.31 -3.02
N SER A 192 1.71 -18.67 -4.20
CA SER A 192 1.35 -19.94 -4.85
C SER A 192 1.60 -21.14 -3.93
N VAL A 193 0.92 -22.26 -4.22
CA VAL A 193 1.14 -23.53 -3.51
C VAL A 193 2.62 -23.92 -3.51
N GLY A 194 3.32 -23.73 -4.64
CA GLY A 194 4.73 -24.08 -4.80
C GLY A 194 5.70 -23.22 -3.97
N MET A 195 5.32 -21.99 -3.58
CA MET A 195 6.18 -21.09 -2.80
C MET A 195 5.78 -20.96 -1.32
N LYS A 196 4.61 -21.46 -0.93
CA LYS A 196 4.06 -21.18 0.40
C LYS A 196 5.00 -21.57 1.55
N GLU A 197 5.63 -22.74 1.47
CA GLU A 197 6.52 -23.24 2.54
C GLU A 197 7.85 -22.46 2.64
N GLU A 198 8.16 -21.64 1.64
CA GLU A 198 9.40 -20.86 1.58
C GLU A 198 9.20 -19.42 2.01
N VAL A 199 7.97 -18.92 1.91
CA VAL A 199 7.63 -17.55 2.29
C VAL A 199 6.99 -17.58 3.67
N PHE A 200 7.78 -17.18 4.67
CA PHE A 200 7.34 -17.09 6.05
C PHE A 200 6.04 -16.25 6.17
N LYS A 201 5.05 -16.81 6.89
CA LYS A 201 3.73 -16.18 7.11
C LYS A 201 3.05 -15.74 5.81
N SER A 202 3.10 -16.59 4.79
CA SER A 202 2.26 -16.46 3.61
C SER A 202 1.03 -17.37 3.69
N LEU A 203 -0.02 -17.00 2.98
CA LEU A 203 -1.17 -17.86 2.71
C LEU A 203 -1.24 -18.17 1.22
N THR A 204 -1.86 -19.28 0.85
CA THR A 204 -2.40 -19.39 -0.51
C THR A 204 -3.62 -18.49 -0.69
N ARG A 205 -4.01 -18.24 -1.95
CA ARG A 205 -5.26 -17.52 -2.26
C ARG A 205 -6.46 -18.16 -1.57
N ASP A 206 -6.61 -19.48 -1.68
CA ASP A 206 -7.74 -20.20 -1.10
C ASP A 206 -7.77 -20.09 0.42
N GLU A 207 -6.62 -20.14 1.07
CA GLU A 207 -6.52 -19.96 2.51
C GLU A 207 -6.90 -18.55 2.93
N MET A 208 -6.43 -17.53 2.21
CA MET A 208 -6.81 -16.14 2.45
C MET A 208 -8.33 -15.96 2.34
N LEU A 209 -8.94 -16.42 1.25
CA LEU A 209 -10.39 -16.29 1.03
C LEU A 209 -11.22 -17.00 2.11
N ASN A 210 -10.69 -18.08 2.68
CA ASN A 210 -11.35 -18.84 3.73
C ASN A 210 -11.01 -18.36 5.15
N HIS A 211 -9.99 -17.52 5.32
CA HIS A 211 -9.51 -17.10 6.63
C HIS A 211 -10.52 -16.19 7.36
N PRO A 212 -10.86 -16.45 8.63
CA PRO A 212 -11.83 -15.64 9.38
C PRO A 212 -11.47 -14.15 9.46
N ILE A 213 -10.18 -13.83 9.65
CA ILE A 213 -9.71 -12.43 9.70
C ILE A 213 -9.91 -11.72 8.36
N TYR A 214 -9.64 -12.39 7.24
CA TYR A 214 -9.84 -11.81 5.91
C TYR A 214 -11.32 -11.52 5.66
N LYS A 215 -12.21 -12.48 5.98
CA LYS A 215 -13.66 -12.29 5.90
C LYS A 215 -14.14 -11.11 6.75
N LEU A 216 -13.65 -11.00 7.99
CA LEU A 216 -13.96 -9.87 8.87
C LEU A 216 -13.49 -8.53 8.30
N TRP A 217 -12.31 -8.47 7.67
CA TRP A 217 -11.84 -7.25 7.04
C TRP A 217 -12.70 -6.87 5.83
N LYS A 218 -13.11 -7.85 5.01
CA LYS A 218 -13.98 -7.63 3.84
C LYS A 218 -15.40 -7.16 4.21
N GLU A 219 -15.86 -7.40 5.43
CA GLU A 219 -17.15 -6.90 5.93
C GLU A 219 -17.13 -5.41 6.32
N ARG A 220 -15.94 -4.80 6.42
CA ARG A 220 -15.81 -3.37 6.74
C ARG A 220 -16.33 -2.53 5.58
N LYS A 221 -16.89 -1.38 5.90
CA LYS A 221 -17.34 -0.39 4.93
C LYS A 221 -16.28 0.69 4.77
N TYR A 222 -16.13 1.16 3.54
CA TYR A 222 -15.37 2.38 3.28
C TYR A 222 -16.03 3.57 3.95
N ASN A 223 -15.20 4.46 4.50
CA ASN A 223 -15.62 5.78 4.96
C ASN A 223 -15.92 6.70 3.76
N LYS A 224 -15.12 6.60 2.68
CA LYS A 224 -15.21 7.44 1.48
C LYS A 224 -15.13 6.63 0.19
N GLU A 225 -15.99 5.62 0.00
CA GLU A 225 -15.94 4.71 -1.16
C GLU A 225 -15.82 5.43 -2.51
N GLY A 226 -16.64 6.47 -2.75
CA GLY A 226 -16.64 7.20 -4.03
C GLY A 226 -15.26 7.76 -4.39
N PHE A 227 -14.52 8.25 -3.40
CA PHE A 227 -13.16 8.77 -3.56
C PHE A 227 -12.16 7.65 -3.92
N ILE A 228 -12.30 6.47 -3.29
CA ILE A 228 -11.48 5.30 -3.60
C ILE A 228 -11.69 4.86 -5.04
N ARG A 229 -12.96 4.72 -5.47
CA ARG A 229 -13.31 4.29 -6.82
C ARG A 229 -12.92 5.31 -7.89
N GLU A 230 -12.96 6.60 -7.58
CA GLU A 230 -12.45 7.65 -8.48
C GLU A 230 -10.95 7.48 -8.74
N ARG A 231 -10.15 7.29 -7.68
CA ARG A 231 -8.70 7.08 -7.81
C ARG A 231 -8.31 5.80 -8.56
N GLU A 232 -9.07 4.73 -8.39
CA GLU A 232 -8.86 3.51 -9.19
C GLU A 232 -9.11 3.77 -10.68
N LYS A 233 -10.18 4.52 -11.02
CA LYS A 233 -10.53 4.84 -12.42
C LYS A 233 -9.50 5.74 -13.08
N GLU A 234 -8.88 6.67 -12.34
CA GLU A 234 -7.79 7.53 -12.84
C GLU A 234 -6.61 6.73 -13.40
N ASN A 235 -6.40 5.49 -12.93
CA ASN A 235 -5.18 4.72 -13.20
C ASN A 235 -5.43 3.37 -13.89
N ILE A 236 -6.63 3.11 -14.41
CA ILE A 236 -7.05 1.78 -14.91
C ILE A 236 -6.21 1.23 -16.09
N LYS A 237 -5.45 2.10 -16.79
CA LYS A 237 -4.54 1.76 -17.90
C LYS A 237 -3.21 2.50 -17.80
N ASN A 238 -2.79 2.87 -16.58
CA ASN A 238 -1.64 3.73 -16.35
C ASN A 238 -0.35 3.21 -16.98
N SER A 239 -0.19 1.89 -17.11
CA SER A 239 0.99 1.28 -17.71
C SER A 239 1.05 1.37 -19.24
N LYS A 240 -0.05 1.74 -19.90
CA LYS A 240 -0.20 1.72 -21.38
C LYS A 240 -0.23 3.10 -22.01
N GLU A 241 -0.57 4.11 -21.22
CA GLU A 241 -0.42 5.53 -21.56
C GLU A 241 1.01 5.98 -21.27
#